data_AF-J9FE88-F1
#
_entry.id   AF-J9FE88-F1
#
_cell.length_a   1.000
_cell.length_b   1.000
_cell.length_c   1.000
_cell.angle_alpha   90.00
_cell.angle_beta   90.00
_cell.angle_gamma   90.00
#
_symmetry.space_group_name_H-M   'P 1'
#
loop_
_entity.id
_entity.type
_entity.pdbx_description
1 polymer ?
#
loop_
_entity_poly.entity_id
_entity_poly.type
_entity_poly.pdbx_seq_one_letter_code
_entity_poly.pdbx_strand_id
1 'polypeptide(L)'
;MPKDIYDPLSEYINVFRDRFKEVAEKTFADLATEAQVDIEANQNTCRQLYAQQELYTSAQSSVNCWSALRILLWTAIAVGLFILFFGQEKFDSSTLLWVGIGIVFSFFFLLTVVYPRLKKLKNKRDDLKNKVDKLQNEAWEQMSPLNRLYDWDVLTRMMTQTVPKLEFDPYFTTQRLADLKMTYGWDDSFNSERSVIYSHSGLINGNPFIICRTRRMEMGSKTYVGSKTIHWTTRERGADGKYETVSHSETLTASVTAPYPEYPEKTRLIYGNTAAPDLIFYRKQSGLAGKEGTISYKWKRHSLIKQARNLSNQDFAMMSNEEFEVAFNTSNRNNNQQYALLFTPLAQESMMNLLKDHEVGYGDDFDFDKNLMINTIVPNHMQELNLDFNPEQYRHFDYDKAKNDFYAINAQYFRAIYFSLAPLLCIPMYQQVRPLYDIYGHDMLRRSSFWEHEALANFWGEEHFKHANCVTPCILKTEEKRSNKDEATLTVRAYGYRVEQRLTHIDKMGGDGRLHSVPVYWDEYLPVTGTGTIYMKEDNEKEAPTASQTQRLSHIHQVLHQSHLDLYRRHIASRV
;
A
#
# COMPACT_ATOMS: atom_id res chain seq x y z
N MET A 1 36.70 -10.62 8.77
CA MET A 1 35.53 -10.45 9.65
C MET A 1 34.56 -9.51 8.95
N PRO A 2 33.25 -9.80 8.89
CA PRO A 2 32.28 -8.87 8.32
C PRO A 2 32.23 -7.58 9.15
N LYS A 3 32.34 -6.43 8.47
CA LYS A 3 32.40 -5.08 9.07
C LYS A 3 31.03 -4.70 9.66
N ASP A 4 31.01 -4.12 10.85
CA ASP A 4 29.79 -3.56 11.46
C ASP A 4 29.36 -2.28 10.75
N ILE A 5 28.05 -2.03 10.70
CA ILE A 5 27.43 -0.87 10.04
C ILE A 5 27.34 0.26 11.07
N TYR A 6 28.38 1.09 11.18
CA TYR A 6 28.41 2.14 12.20
C TYR A 6 27.49 3.32 11.90
N ASP A 7 27.32 3.65 10.61
CA ASP A 7 26.37 4.67 10.14
C ASP A 7 25.55 4.10 8.98
N PRO A 8 24.31 3.64 9.21
CA PRO A 8 23.51 3.00 8.19
C PRO A 8 23.12 3.95 7.06
N LEU A 9 23.01 5.26 7.30
CA LEU A 9 22.72 6.22 6.24
C LEU A 9 23.91 6.32 5.28
N SER A 10 25.10 6.55 5.82
CA SER A 10 26.33 6.67 5.02
C SER A 10 26.69 5.36 4.31
N GLU A 11 26.52 4.21 4.95
CA GLU A 11 26.76 2.90 4.33
C GLU A 11 25.74 2.60 3.21
N TYR A 12 24.49 3.06 3.34
CA TYR A 12 23.51 2.97 2.25
C TYR A 12 23.93 3.82 1.05
N ILE A 13 24.28 5.09 1.27
CA ILE A 13 24.64 6.04 0.20
C ILE A 13 25.90 5.60 -0.54
N ASN A 14 26.94 5.22 0.21
CA ASN A 14 28.28 5.03 -0.35
C ASN A 14 28.56 3.59 -0.78
N VAL A 15 27.77 2.61 -0.32
CA VAL A 15 28.06 1.18 -0.55
C VAL A 15 26.82 0.41 -1.00
N PHE A 16 25.78 0.35 -0.17
CA PHE A 16 24.71 -0.62 -0.42
C PHE A 16 23.81 -0.25 -1.60
N ARG A 17 23.60 1.03 -1.88
CA ARG A 17 22.82 1.46 -3.05
C ARG A 17 23.44 0.98 -4.36
N ASP A 18 24.74 1.22 -4.54
CA ASP A 18 25.44 0.84 -5.77
C ASP A 18 25.63 -0.68 -5.85
N ARG A 19 25.98 -1.33 -4.74
CA ARG A 19 26.05 -2.80 -4.67
C ARG A 19 24.71 -3.45 -4.99
N PHE A 20 23.60 -2.91 -4.48
CA PHE A 20 22.26 -3.43 -4.78
C PHE A 20 21.95 -3.31 -6.27
N LYS A 21 22.34 -2.19 -6.90
CA LYS A 21 22.17 -2.00 -8.34
C LYS A 21 22.95 -3.05 -9.14
N GLU A 22 24.21 -3.30 -8.79
CA GLU A 22 25.01 -4.36 -9.44
C GLU A 22 24.38 -5.75 -9.27
N VAL A 23 23.92 -6.07 -8.06
CA VAL A 23 23.22 -7.34 -7.77
C VAL A 23 21.92 -7.45 -8.55
N ALA A 24 21.13 -6.39 -8.65
CA ALA A 24 19.86 -6.38 -9.39
C ALA A 24 20.07 -6.51 -10.90
N GLU A 25 21.03 -5.76 -11.47
CA GLU A 25 21.37 -5.85 -12.89
C GLU A 25 21.89 -7.25 -13.25
N LYS A 26 22.74 -7.83 -12.40
CA LYS A 26 23.23 -9.21 -12.57
C LYS A 26 22.09 -10.22 -12.47
N THR A 27 21.24 -10.11 -11.45
CA THR A 27 20.11 -11.03 -11.25
C THR A 27 19.17 -11.00 -12.47
N PHE A 28 18.85 -9.81 -12.97
CA PHE A 28 18.02 -9.68 -14.18
C PHE A 28 18.68 -10.29 -15.41
N ALA A 29 19.99 -10.08 -15.60
CA ALA A 29 20.74 -10.66 -16.72
C ALA A 29 20.81 -12.19 -16.64
N ASP A 30 21.00 -12.75 -15.45
CA ASP A 30 21.01 -14.18 -15.20
C ASP A 30 19.62 -14.80 -15.52
N LEU A 31 18.53 -14.14 -15.08
CA LEU A 31 17.16 -14.53 -15.41
C LEU A 31 16.87 -14.46 -16.92
N ALA A 32 17.30 -13.39 -17.60
CA ALA A 32 17.10 -13.23 -19.04
C ALA A 32 17.87 -14.28 -19.86
N THR A 33 19.09 -14.60 -19.42
CA THR A 33 19.93 -15.66 -20.02
C THR A 33 19.28 -17.03 -19.82
N GLU A 34 18.80 -17.30 -18.62
CA GLU A 34 18.10 -18.55 -18.30
C GLU A 34 16.79 -18.71 -19.09
N ALA A 35 16.04 -17.62 -19.25
CA ALA A 35 14.83 -17.58 -20.08
C ALA A 35 15.10 -17.70 -21.59
N GLN A 36 16.37 -17.61 -22.02
CA GLN A 36 16.78 -17.60 -23.43
C GLN A 36 16.04 -16.53 -24.26
N VAL A 37 15.86 -15.32 -23.70
CA VAL A 37 15.20 -14.21 -24.40
C VAL A 37 16.08 -13.71 -25.54
N ASP A 38 15.51 -13.62 -26.75
CA ASP A 38 16.14 -12.92 -27.87
C ASP A 38 15.95 -11.41 -27.71
N ILE A 39 16.94 -10.76 -27.11
CA ILE A 39 16.93 -9.33 -26.78
C ILE A 39 16.86 -8.49 -28.07
N GLU A 40 17.60 -8.84 -29.11
CA GLU A 40 17.65 -8.08 -30.36
C GLU A 40 16.32 -8.18 -31.11
N ALA A 41 15.72 -9.37 -31.16
CA ALA A 41 14.39 -9.55 -31.74
C ALA A 41 13.35 -8.71 -31.00
N ASN A 42 13.36 -8.74 -29.66
CA ASN A 42 12.40 -7.96 -28.86
C ASN A 42 12.56 -6.45 -29.05
N GLN A 43 13.79 -5.94 -29.05
CA GLN A 43 14.05 -4.52 -29.31
C GLN A 43 13.59 -4.09 -30.70
N ASN A 44 13.75 -4.94 -31.71
CA ASN A 44 13.28 -4.68 -33.06
C ASN A 44 11.74 -4.66 -33.13
N THR A 45 11.06 -5.65 -32.54
CA THR A 45 9.59 -5.70 -32.46
C THR A 45 9.05 -4.48 -31.70
N CYS A 46 9.65 -4.10 -30.58
CA CYS A 46 9.26 -2.91 -29.80
C CYS A 46 9.48 -1.60 -30.56
N ARG A 47 10.59 -1.44 -31.29
CA ARG A 47 10.79 -0.27 -32.18
C ARG A 47 9.70 -0.15 -33.22
N GLN A 48 9.34 -1.25 -33.88
CA GLN A 48 8.27 -1.25 -34.86
C GLN A 48 6.92 -0.93 -34.22
N LEU A 49 6.64 -1.50 -33.05
CA LEU A 49 5.44 -1.25 -32.27
C LEU A 49 5.29 0.24 -31.94
N TYR A 50 6.32 0.87 -31.38
CA TYR A 50 6.26 2.29 -31.02
C TYR A 50 6.08 3.19 -32.25
N ALA A 51 6.76 2.89 -33.37
CA ALA A 51 6.55 3.61 -34.62
C ALA A 51 5.11 3.48 -35.15
N GLN A 52 4.52 2.27 -35.11
CA GLN A 52 3.11 2.08 -35.51
C GLN A 52 2.13 2.74 -34.53
N GLN A 53 2.46 2.79 -33.24
CA GLN A 53 1.65 3.45 -32.22
C GLN A 53 1.56 4.97 -32.45
N GLU A 54 2.67 5.62 -32.83
CA GLU A 54 2.68 7.03 -33.21
C GLU A 54 1.81 7.28 -34.45
N LEU A 55 1.90 6.42 -35.47
CA LEU A 55 1.04 6.52 -36.64
C LEU A 55 -0.44 6.30 -36.30
N TYR A 56 -0.74 5.35 -35.41
CA TYR A 56 -2.10 5.07 -34.93
C TYR A 56 -2.68 6.26 -34.17
N THR A 57 -1.94 6.84 -33.23
CA THR A 57 -2.39 8.01 -32.45
C THR A 57 -2.64 9.23 -33.34
N SER A 58 -1.78 9.47 -34.34
CA SER A 58 -1.98 10.51 -35.36
C SER A 58 -3.21 10.24 -36.26
N ALA A 59 -3.44 8.98 -36.64
CA ALA A 59 -4.65 8.59 -37.37
C ALA A 59 -5.91 8.75 -36.51
N GLN A 60 -5.85 8.40 -35.23
CA GLN A 60 -6.96 8.52 -34.27
C GLN A 60 -7.33 9.98 -34.02
N SER A 61 -6.35 10.87 -33.83
CA SER A 61 -6.59 12.31 -33.67
C SER A 61 -7.25 12.90 -34.92
N SER A 62 -6.79 12.49 -36.10
CA SER A 62 -7.42 12.85 -37.38
C SER A 62 -8.87 12.36 -37.46
N VAL A 63 -9.15 11.10 -37.11
CA VAL A 63 -10.52 10.57 -37.05
C VAL A 63 -11.40 11.37 -36.08
N ASN A 64 -10.87 11.75 -34.91
CA ASN A 64 -11.59 12.55 -33.92
C ASN A 64 -11.93 13.95 -34.46
N CYS A 65 -10.98 14.63 -35.09
CA CYS A 65 -11.19 15.95 -35.69
C CYS A 65 -12.27 15.90 -36.80
N TRP A 66 -12.19 14.95 -37.72
CA TRP A 66 -13.19 14.80 -38.78
C TRP A 66 -14.55 14.34 -38.25
N SER A 67 -14.58 13.60 -37.13
CA SER A 67 -15.82 13.24 -36.44
C SER A 67 -16.45 14.45 -35.75
N ALA A 68 -15.65 15.33 -35.14
CA ALA A 68 -16.12 16.59 -34.57
C ALA A 68 -16.64 17.54 -35.65
N LEU A 69 -15.94 17.66 -36.79
CA LEU A 69 -16.41 18.43 -37.95
C LEU A 69 -17.76 17.90 -38.46
N ARG A 70 -17.93 16.57 -38.51
CA ARG A 70 -19.21 15.95 -38.88
C ARG A 70 -20.33 16.36 -37.92
N ILE A 71 -20.07 16.35 -36.61
CA ILE A 71 -21.06 16.77 -35.59
C ILE A 71 -21.39 18.26 -35.77
N LEU A 72 -20.38 19.11 -35.96
CA LEU A 72 -20.56 20.55 -36.17
C LEU A 72 -21.44 20.83 -37.38
N LEU A 73 -21.19 20.16 -38.52
CA LEU A 73 -22.01 20.32 -39.73
C LEU A 73 -23.46 19.85 -39.51
N TRP A 74 -23.68 18.75 -38.78
CA TRP A 74 -25.04 18.33 -38.41
C TRP A 74 -25.73 19.32 -37.47
N THR A 75 -25.01 19.90 -36.50
CA THR A 75 -25.56 20.95 -35.63
C THR A 75 -25.89 22.22 -36.41
N ALA A 76 -25.05 22.63 -37.38
CA ALA A 76 -25.31 23.77 -38.24
C ALA A 76 -26.55 23.55 -39.11
N ILE A 77 -26.74 22.33 -39.63
CA ILE A 77 -27.96 21.95 -40.36
C ILE A 77 -29.19 22.01 -39.43
N ALA A 78 -29.12 21.45 -38.22
CA ALA A 78 -30.23 21.47 -37.27
C ALA A 78 -30.62 22.89 -36.83
N VAL A 79 -29.63 23.74 -36.53
CA VAL A 79 -29.85 25.16 -36.20
C VAL A 79 -30.41 25.92 -37.40
N GLY A 80 -29.88 25.69 -38.61
CA GLY A 80 -30.38 26.30 -39.83
C GLY A 80 -31.84 25.93 -40.11
N LEU A 81 -32.21 24.67 -39.92
CA LEU A 81 -33.60 24.21 -40.04
C LEU A 81 -34.50 24.87 -38.98
N PHE A 82 -34.04 24.96 -37.72
CA PHE A 82 -34.78 25.64 -36.66
C PHE A 82 -35.06 27.11 -37.00
N ILE A 83 -34.07 27.84 -37.52
CA ILE A 83 -34.23 29.24 -37.95
C ILE A 83 -35.22 29.35 -39.12
N LEU A 84 -35.19 28.44 -40.10
CA LEU A 84 -36.13 28.43 -41.23
C LEU A 84 -37.58 28.17 -40.81
N PHE A 85 -37.82 27.32 -39.80
CA PHE A 85 -39.16 26.98 -39.32
C PHE A 85 -39.73 27.98 -38.31
N PHE A 86 -38.91 28.52 -37.41
CA PHE A 86 -39.38 29.35 -36.28
C PHE A 86 -38.98 30.83 -36.39
N GLY A 87 -38.10 31.20 -37.33
CA GLY A 87 -37.56 32.56 -37.47
C GLY A 87 -38.30 33.45 -38.46
N GLN A 88 -39.40 32.99 -39.07
CA GLN A 88 -40.02 33.68 -40.23
C GLN A 88 -40.60 35.07 -39.91
N GLU A 89 -40.98 35.35 -38.65
CA GLU A 89 -41.45 36.67 -38.24
C GLU A 89 -40.33 37.65 -37.86
N LYS A 90 -39.09 37.16 -37.67
CA LYS A 90 -37.97 37.95 -37.13
C LYS A 90 -36.88 38.30 -38.15
N PHE A 91 -36.88 37.64 -39.31
CA PHE A 91 -35.80 37.71 -40.28
C PHE A 91 -36.33 37.94 -41.70
N ASP A 92 -35.71 38.85 -42.45
CA ASP A 92 -36.12 39.18 -43.83
C ASP A 92 -35.92 38.00 -44.79
N SER A 93 -36.74 37.92 -45.85
CA SER A 93 -36.71 36.85 -46.86
C SER A 93 -35.34 36.59 -47.48
N SER A 94 -34.49 37.61 -47.61
CA SER A 94 -33.12 37.46 -48.12
C SER A 94 -32.22 36.64 -47.18
N THR A 95 -32.37 36.81 -45.87
CA THR A 95 -31.58 36.10 -44.85
C THR A 95 -31.98 34.62 -44.75
N LEU A 96 -33.28 34.32 -44.84
CA LEU A 96 -33.79 32.94 -44.86
C LEU A 96 -33.31 32.17 -46.10
N LEU A 97 -33.20 32.84 -47.26
CA LEU A 97 -32.69 32.24 -48.50
C LEU A 97 -31.20 31.84 -48.38
N TRP A 98 -30.37 32.69 -47.77
CA TRP A 98 -28.96 32.37 -47.49
C TRP A 98 -28.80 31.22 -46.49
N VAL A 99 -29.65 31.14 -45.46
CA VAL A 99 -29.66 30.01 -44.51
C VAL A 99 -30.01 28.71 -45.23
N GLY A 100 -31.00 28.72 -46.13
CA GLY A 100 -31.36 27.57 -46.96
C GLY A 100 -30.20 27.08 -47.84
N ILE A 101 -29.49 28.00 -48.50
CA ILE A 101 -28.28 27.68 -49.29
C ILE A 101 -27.19 27.07 -48.40
N GLY A 102 -26.99 27.64 -47.20
CA GLY A 102 -26.00 27.13 -46.23
C GLY A 102 -26.27 25.69 -45.78
N ILE A 103 -27.54 25.30 -45.61
CA ILE A 103 -27.93 23.93 -45.27
C ILE A 103 -27.61 22.97 -46.41
N VAL A 104 -28.01 23.31 -47.65
CA VAL A 104 -27.76 22.47 -48.83
C VAL A 104 -26.27 22.27 -49.06
N PHE A 105 -25.48 23.34 -48.92
CA PHE A 105 -24.03 23.28 -49.05
C PHE A 105 -23.39 22.43 -47.95
N SER A 106 -23.80 22.61 -46.69
CA SER A 106 -23.30 21.82 -45.55
C SER A 106 -23.63 20.33 -45.72
N PHE A 107 -24.83 20.01 -46.21
CA PHE A 107 -25.25 18.63 -46.50
C PHE A 107 -24.46 18.01 -47.65
N PHE A 108 -24.24 18.76 -48.74
CA PHE A 108 -23.43 18.31 -49.87
C PHE A 108 -21.97 18.08 -49.47
N PHE A 109 -21.38 18.99 -48.69
CA PHE A 109 -20.01 18.86 -48.18
C PHE A 109 -19.86 17.66 -47.22
N LEU A 110 -20.88 17.39 -46.39
CA LEU A 110 -20.94 16.21 -45.53
C LEU A 110 -20.85 14.91 -46.35
N LEU A 111 -21.67 14.77 -47.39
CA LEU A 111 -21.76 13.55 -48.19
C LEU A 111 -20.54 13.34 -49.10
N THR A 112 -20.04 14.41 -49.72
CA THR A 112 -19.01 14.30 -50.76
C THR A 112 -17.58 14.32 -50.21
N VAL A 113 -17.32 15.03 -49.12
CA VAL A 113 -15.97 15.23 -48.59
C VAL A 113 -15.79 14.56 -47.23
N VAL A 114 -16.64 14.90 -46.27
CA VAL A 114 -16.47 14.46 -44.87
C VAL A 114 -16.64 12.95 -44.74
N TYR A 115 -17.71 12.39 -45.29
CA TYR A 115 -18.00 10.96 -45.15
C TYR A 115 -16.94 10.04 -45.79
N PRO A 116 -16.49 10.28 -47.05
CA PRO A 116 -15.47 9.44 -47.67
C PRO A 116 -14.09 9.58 -47.02
N ARG A 117 -13.70 10.80 -46.61
CA ARG A 117 -12.45 11.04 -45.86
C ARG A 117 -12.47 10.32 -44.52
N LEU A 118 -13.57 10.43 -43.78
CA LEU A 118 -13.74 9.77 -42.49
C LEU A 118 -13.68 8.25 -42.61
N LYS A 119 -14.31 7.66 -43.64
CA LYS A 119 -14.24 6.22 -43.91
C LYS A 119 -12.80 5.77 -44.19
N LYS A 120 -12.04 6.49 -45.02
CA LYS A 120 -10.63 6.18 -45.30
C LYS A 120 -9.76 6.27 -44.04
N LEU A 121 -9.95 7.32 -43.23
CA LEU A 121 -9.20 7.51 -41.98
C LEU A 121 -9.53 6.42 -40.95
N LYS A 122 -10.80 6.03 -40.81
CA LYS A 122 -11.20 4.92 -39.93
C LYS A 122 -10.58 3.60 -40.37
N ASN A 123 -10.63 3.27 -41.66
CA ASN A 123 -10.00 2.06 -42.19
C ASN A 123 -8.47 2.06 -41.94
N LYS A 124 -7.79 3.19 -42.18
CA LYS A 124 -6.35 3.33 -41.90
C LYS A 124 -6.05 3.16 -40.41
N ARG A 125 -6.87 3.76 -39.54
CA ARG A 125 -6.77 3.60 -38.09
C ARG A 125 -6.95 2.13 -37.70
N ASP A 126 -7.94 1.44 -38.24
CA ASP A 126 -8.20 0.03 -37.93
C ASP A 126 -7.08 -0.90 -38.39
N ASP A 127 -6.50 -0.66 -39.57
CA ASP A 127 -5.31 -1.38 -40.04
C ASP A 127 -4.10 -1.15 -39.12
N LEU A 128 -3.86 0.11 -38.72
CA LEU A 128 -2.79 0.45 -37.78
C LEU A 128 -3.03 -0.17 -36.41
N LYS A 129 -4.27 -0.18 -35.92
CA LYS A 129 -4.64 -0.82 -34.66
C LYS A 129 -4.34 -2.32 -34.71
N ASN A 130 -4.75 -3.01 -35.76
CA ASN A 130 -4.48 -4.44 -35.92
C ASN A 130 -2.98 -4.74 -35.97
N LYS A 131 -2.18 -3.87 -36.60
CA LYS A 131 -0.71 -4.00 -36.62
C LYS A 131 -0.10 -3.80 -35.24
N VAL A 132 -0.54 -2.78 -34.51
CA VAL A 132 -0.14 -2.54 -33.12
C VAL A 132 -0.48 -3.75 -32.25
N ASP A 133 -1.73 -4.21 -32.29
CA ASP A 133 -2.20 -5.33 -31.48
C ASP A 133 -1.40 -6.62 -31.79
N LYS A 134 -1.07 -6.86 -33.07
CA LYS A 134 -0.23 -8.00 -33.49
C LYS A 134 1.20 -7.89 -32.97
N LEU A 135 1.85 -6.74 -33.15
CA LEU A 135 3.22 -6.51 -32.66
C LEU A 135 3.29 -6.58 -31.13
N GLN A 136 2.23 -6.13 -30.46
CA GLN A 136 2.15 -6.18 -29.00
C GLN A 136 2.07 -7.62 -28.50
N ASN A 137 1.22 -8.44 -29.13
CA ASN A 137 1.15 -9.86 -28.80
C ASN A 137 2.47 -10.58 -29.06
N GLU A 138 3.14 -10.29 -30.18
CA GLU A 138 4.47 -10.84 -30.50
C GLU A 138 5.51 -10.46 -29.43
N ALA A 139 5.53 -9.21 -28.99
CA ALA A 139 6.43 -8.76 -27.92
C ALA A 139 6.13 -9.46 -26.57
N TRP A 140 4.85 -9.69 -26.26
CA TRP A 140 4.45 -10.47 -25.09
C TRP A 140 4.89 -11.94 -25.18
N GLU A 141 4.77 -12.56 -26.35
CA GLU A 141 5.23 -13.93 -26.59
C GLU A 141 6.74 -14.06 -26.42
N GLN A 142 7.51 -13.11 -26.97
CA GLN A 142 8.97 -13.06 -26.83
C GLN A 142 9.42 -12.95 -25.37
N MET A 143 8.72 -12.15 -24.55
CA MET A 143 9.06 -11.95 -23.13
C MET A 143 8.40 -12.96 -22.18
N SER A 144 7.48 -13.79 -22.69
CA SER A 144 6.73 -14.78 -21.90
C SER A 144 7.63 -15.72 -21.07
N PRO A 145 8.75 -16.25 -21.60
CA PRO A 145 9.66 -17.09 -20.80
C PRO A 145 10.20 -16.35 -19.58
N LEU A 146 10.73 -15.14 -19.74
CA LEU A 146 11.26 -14.33 -18.63
C LEU A 146 10.16 -13.92 -17.64
N ASN A 147 8.99 -13.52 -18.14
CA ASN A 147 7.85 -13.11 -17.32
C ASN A 147 7.31 -14.23 -16.41
N ARG A 148 7.61 -15.49 -16.72
CA ARG A 148 7.28 -16.66 -15.89
C ARG A 148 8.37 -16.99 -14.88
N LEU A 149 9.58 -16.46 -15.03
CA LEU A 149 10.72 -16.81 -14.16
C LEU A 149 10.71 -16.11 -12.80
N TYR A 150 9.98 -15.00 -12.64
CA TYR A 150 9.99 -14.25 -11.37
C TYR A 150 9.27 -15.01 -10.23
N ASP A 151 9.86 -14.97 -9.03
CA ASP A 151 9.28 -15.52 -7.78
C ASP A 151 9.23 -14.46 -6.66
N TRP A 152 8.53 -14.79 -5.56
CA TRP A 152 8.36 -13.91 -4.40
C TRP A 152 9.66 -13.73 -3.58
N ASP A 153 10.72 -14.49 -3.87
CA ASP A 153 11.98 -14.54 -3.12
C ASP A 153 13.12 -13.82 -3.83
N VAL A 154 12.93 -13.34 -5.06
CA VAL A 154 13.95 -12.59 -5.83
C VAL A 154 14.47 -11.39 -5.03
N LEU A 155 13.57 -10.57 -4.47
CA LEU A 155 13.95 -9.38 -3.70
C LEU A 155 14.77 -9.73 -2.45
N THR A 156 14.30 -10.66 -1.64
CA THR A 156 14.96 -11.01 -0.38
C THR A 156 16.33 -11.62 -0.62
N ARG A 157 16.50 -12.44 -1.67
CA ARG A 157 17.80 -12.94 -2.11
C ARG A 157 18.76 -11.80 -2.48
N MET A 158 18.31 -10.83 -3.26
CA MET A 158 19.13 -9.66 -3.63
C MET A 158 19.52 -8.83 -2.39
N MET A 159 18.60 -8.65 -1.44
CA MET A 159 18.87 -7.93 -0.19
C MET A 159 19.90 -8.65 0.68
N THR A 160 19.78 -9.97 0.89
CA THR A 160 20.75 -10.79 1.64
C THR A 160 22.13 -10.81 0.97
N GLN A 161 22.21 -10.77 -0.36
CA GLN A 161 23.49 -10.64 -1.07
C GLN A 161 24.11 -9.24 -0.95
N THR A 162 23.31 -8.21 -0.67
CA THR A 162 23.75 -6.82 -0.62
C THR A 162 24.19 -6.42 0.79
N VAL A 163 23.34 -6.67 1.80
CA VAL A 163 23.55 -6.20 3.18
C VAL A 163 24.16 -7.33 4.01
N PRO A 164 25.36 -7.14 4.59
CA PRO A 164 26.00 -8.17 5.38
C PRO A 164 25.19 -8.49 6.64
N LYS A 165 25.19 -9.77 7.05
CA LYS A 165 24.51 -10.29 8.26
C LYS A 165 22.98 -10.15 8.25
N LEU A 166 22.36 -9.81 7.11
CA LEU A 166 20.91 -9.77 6.92
C LEU A 166 20.43 -11.05 6.21
N GLU A 167 19.58 -11.81 6.88
CA GLU A 167 19.01 -13.04 6.35
C GLU A 167 17.49 -12.97 6.41
N PHE A 168 16.82 -13.50 5.40
CA PHE A 168 15.36 -13.65 5.36
C PHE A 168 15.00 -15.12 5.49
N ASP A 169 14.03 -15.42 6.36
CA ASP A 169 13.42 -16.74 6.41
C ASP A 169 12.41 -16.87 5.25
N PRO A 170 12.24 -18.07 4.65
CA PRO A 170 11.19 -18.33 3.65
C PRO A 170 9.80 -17.85 4.08
N TYR A 171 9.44 -18.15 5.33
CA TYR A 171 8.20 -17.74 5.96
C TYR A 171 8.38 -17.65 7.47
N PHE A 172 7.43 -17.01 8.17
CA PHE A 172 7.54 -16.88 9.62
C PHE A 172 7.23 -18.18 10.35
N THR A 173 8.25 -18.79 10.94
CA THR A 173 8.16 -20.14 11.51
C THR A 173 7.64 -20.15 12.96
N THR A 174 7.01 -21.26 13.37
CA THR A 174 6.63 -21.54 14.77
C THR A 174 7.84 -21.54 15.70
N GLN A 175 8.99 -22.04 15.22
CA GLN A 175 10.24 -22.03 15.97
C GLN A 175 10.69 -20.59 16.28
N ARG A 176 10.71 -19.72 15.26
CA ARG A 176 11.07 -18.30 15.41
C ARG A 176 10.10 -17.57 16.34
N LEU A 177 8.80 -17.86 16.22
CA LEU A 177 7.79 -17.30 17.11
C LEU A 177 7.96 -17.78 18.56
N ALA A 178 8.29 -19.07 18.77
CA ALA A 178 8.55 -19.61 20.10
C ALA A 178 9.80 -18.98 20.73
N ASP A 179 10.88 -18.81 19.95
CA ASP A 179 12.09 -18.12 20.38
C ASP A 179 11.80 -16.66 20.78
N LEU A 180 11.03 -15.92 19.96
CA LEU A 180 10.61 -14.55 20.28
C LEU A 180 9.86 -14.46 21.62
N LYS A 181 9.04 -15.47 21.95
CA LYS A 181 8.32 -15.54 23.23
C LYS A 181 9.21 -15.93 24.39
N MET A 182 9.91 -17.05 24.28
CA MET A 182 10.63 -17.67 25.38
C MET A 182 11.91 -16.92 25.73
N THR A 183 12.63 -16.42 24.71
CA THR A 183 13.92 -15.76 24.89
C THR A 183 13.75 -14.25 25.10
N TYR A 184 12.88 -13.62 24.32
CA TYR A 184 12.78 -12.15 24.26
C TYR A 184 11.52 -11.59 24.95
N GLY A 185 10.60 -12.44 25.43
CA GLY A 185 9.44 -12.03 26.20
C GLY A 185 8.30 -11.42 25.39
N TRP A 186 8.12 -11.86 24.13
CA TRP A 186 7.00 -11.40 23.29
C TRP A 186 5.62 -11.75 23.86
N ASP A 187 4.72 -10.77 23.85
CA ASP A 187 3.34 -10.89 24.35
C ASP A 187 2.35 -11.25 23.22
N ASP A 188 1.73 -12.42 23.34
CA ASP A 188 0.70 -12.91 22.41
C ASP A 188 -0.58 -12.07 22.39
N SER A 189 -0.83 -11.27 23.44
CA SER A 189 -1.97 -10.34 23.47
C SER A 189 -1.94 -9.35 22.31
N PHE A 190 -0.76 -9.11 21.72
CA PHE A 190 -0.61 -8.32 20.50
C PHE A 190 -1.51 -8.83 19.36
N ASN A 191 -1.72 -10.14 19.21
CA ASN A 191 -2.51 -10.66 18.08
C ASN A 191 -4.00 -10.90 18.41
N SER A 192 -4.45 -10.83 19.65
CA SER A 192 -5.81 -11.26 20.05
C SER A 192 -6.93 -10.61 19.23
N GLU A 193 -6.84 -9.30 19.00
CA GLU A 193 -7.82 -8.48 18.27
C GLU A 193 -7.38 -8.08 16.86
N ARG A 194 -6.26 -8.65 16.36
CA ARG A 194 -5.64 -8.25 15.10
C ARG A 194 -5.68 -9.40 14.09
N SER A 195 -5.88 -9.09 12.82
CA SER A 195 -5.65 -10.00 11.71
C SER A 195 -4.27 -9.69 11.14
N VAL A 196 -3.39 -10.67 11.04
CA VAL A 196 -2.10 -10.51 10.34
C VAL A 196 -2.36 -10.54 8.84
N ILE A 197 -2.16 -9.39 8.18
CA ILE A 197 -2.29 -9.24 6.73
C ILE A 197 -1.00 -9.70 6.03
N TYR A 198 0.13 -9.49 6.70
CA TYR A 198 1.45 -9.77 6.17
C TYR A 198 2.41 -10.15 7.29
N SER A 199 3.25 -11.17 7.07
CA SER A 199 4.37 -11.55 7.93
C SER A 199 5.59 -11.93 7.10
N HIS A 200 6.78 -11.54 7.56
CA HIS A 200 8.05 -12.01 7.03
C HIS A 200 9.11 -11.90 8.13
N SER A 201 9.78 -13.01 8.46
CA SER A 201 10.83 -13.01 9.47
C SER A 201 12.23 -13.11 8.87
N GLY A 202 13.22 -12.77 9.67
CA GLY A 202 14.61 -12.92 9.29
C GLY A 202 15.53 -12.73 10.48
N LEU A 203 16.82 -12.65 10.19
CA LEU A 203 17.87 -12.44 11.17
C LEU A 203 18.74 -11.24 10.82
N ILE A 204 19.06 -10.44 11.83
CA ILE A 204 20.15 -9.45 11.79
C ILE A 204 21.21 -9.93 12.77
N ASN A 205 22.33 -10.41 12.24
CA ASN A 205 23.43 -10.94 13.05
C ASN A 205 22.97 -12.03 14.04
N GLY A 206 22.05 -12.91 13.62
CA GLY A 206 21.48 -13.99 14.45
C GLY A 206 20.32 -13.56 15.35
N ASN A 207 20.02 -12.27 15.49
CA ASN A 207 18.87 -11.80 16.26
C ASN A 207 17.62 -11.73 15.37
N PRO A 208 16.45 -12.18 15.86
CA PRO A 208 15.24 -12.27 15.04
C PRO A 208 14.62 -10.89 14.79
N PHE A 209 14.20 -10.67 13.54
CA PHE A 209 13.28 -9.60 13.19
C PHE A 209 12.05 -10.14 12.47
N ILE A 210 10.93 -9.42 12.58
CA ILE A 210 9.67 -9.70 11.89
C ILE A 210 9.13 -8.39 11.33
N ILE A 211 8.91 -8.35 10.01
CA ILE A 211 8.11 -7.31 9.37
C ILE A 211 6.68 -7.83 9.29
N CYS A 212 5.74 -7.11 9.87
CA CYS A 212 4.33 -7.48 9.82
C CYS A 212 3.42 -6.30 9.49
N ARG A 213 2.31 -6.58 8.80
CA ARG A 213 1.17 -5.68 8.70
C ARG A 213 -0.02 -6.33 9.37
N THR A 214 -0.64 -5.61 10.29
CA THR A 214 -1.81 -6.07 11.03
C THR A 214 -2.98 -5.14 10.80
N ARG A 215 -4.18 -5.69 10.61
CA ARG A 215 -5.45 -4.97 10.64
C ARG A 215 -6.10 -5.16 12.01
N ARG A 216 -6.59 -4.11 12.62
CA ARG A 216 -7.36 -4.18 13.88
C ARG A 216 -8.73 -3.57 13.65
N MET A 217 -9.78 -4.15 14.24
CA MET A 217 -11.08 -3.51 14.29
C MET A 217 -11.12 -2.56 15.49
N GLU A 218 -11.43 -1.28 15.23
CA GLU A 218 -11.63 -0.26 16.26
C GLU A 218 -13.02 0.35 16.06
N MET A 219 -13.81 0.45 17.14
CA MET A 219 -15.14 1.03 17.06
C MET A 219 -15.04 2.55 17.09
N GLY A 220 -15.09 3.17 15.91
CA GLY A 220 -15.16 4.61 15.72
C GLY A 220 -16.59 5.13 15.79
N SER A 221 -16.79 6.34 15.27
CA SER A 221 -18.10 6.99 15.21
C SER A 221 -18.31 7.70 13.89
N LYS A 222 -19.49 7.54 13.29
CA LYS A 222 -19.88 8.18 12.04
C LYS A 222 -21.09 9.08 12.26
N THR A 223 -21.03 10.30 11.72
CA THR A 223 -22.13 11.26 11.77
C THR A 223 -22.95 11.19 10.49
N TYR A 224 -24.22 10.86 10.63
CA TYR A 224 -25.22 10.78 9.58
C TYR A 224 -26.03 12.08 9.56
N VAL A 225 -26.38 12.56 8.37
CA VAL A 225 -27.13 13.81 8.20
C VAL A 225 -28.42 13.52 7.46
N GLY A 226 -29.53 14.00 8.01
CA GLY A 226 -30.84 13.97 7.38
C GLY A 226 -31.34 15.39 7.13
N SER A 227 -32.25 15.53 6.17
CA SER A 227 -32.85 16.82 5.84
C SER A 227 -34.35 16.71 5.61
N LYS A 228 -35.05 17.81 5.86
CA LYS A 228 -36.48 17.96 5.62
C LYS A 228 -36.76 19.36 5.11
N THR A 229 -37.34 19.46 3.91
CA THR A 229 -37.79 20.72 3.37
C THR A 229 -39.19 21.03 3.88
N ILE A 230 -39.37 22.24 4.42
CA ILE A 230 -40.63 22.78 4.91
C ILE A 230 -41.04 23.97 4.03
N HIS A 231 -42.35 24.17 3.91
CA HIS A 231 -42.94 25.26 3.15
C HIS A 231 -44.00 25.96 4.00
N TRP A 232 -43.99 27.28 4.02
CA TRP A 232 -45.00 28.09 4.71
C TRP A 232 -45.25 29.39 3.97
N THR A 233 -46.35 30.07 4.28
CA THR A 233 -46.70 31.36 3.68
C THR A 233 -46.84 32.44 4.76
N THR A 234 -46.31 33.63 4.47
CA THR A 234 -46.47 34.83 5.32
C THR A 234 -47.21 35.91 4.55
N ARG A 235 -47.92 36.79 5.27
CA ARG A 235 -48.45 38.03 4.69
C ARG A 235 -47.49 39.16 5.01
N GLU A 236 -46.84 39.68 3.99
CA GLU A 236 -45.85 40.75 4.10
C GLU A 236 -46.37 42.01 3.41
N ARG A 237 -45.96 43.18 3.89
CA ARG A 237 -46.40 44.46 3.34
C ARG A 237 -45.41 44.92 2.27
N GLY A 238 -45.87 44.99 1.02
CA GLY A 238 -45.06 45.42 -0.12
C GLY A 238 -44.69 46.91 -0.05
N ALA A 239 -43.76 47.33 -0.92
CA ALA A 239 -43.31 48.73 -1.00
C ALA A 239 -44.43 49.72 -1.38
N ASP A 240 -45.56 49.22 -1.90
CA ASP A 240 -46.78 49.95 -2.25
C ASP A 240 -47.78 50.07 -1.07
N GLY A 241 -47.45 49.47 0.09
CA GLY A 241 -48.28 49.48 1.29
C GLY A 241 -49.41 48.45 1.30
N LYS A 242 -49.53 47.56 0.31
CA LYS A 242 -50.50 46.45 0.27
C LYS A 242 -49.93 45.17 0.86
N TYR A 243 -50.80 44.27 1.32
CA TYR A 243 -50.39 42.96 1.79
C TYR A 243 -50.25 41.97 0.63
N GLU A 244 -49.08 41.37 0.49
CA GLU A 244 -48.79 40.29 -0.45
C GLU A 244 -48.59 38.97 0.30
N THR A 245 -49.01 37.85 -0.30
CA THR A 245 -48.75 36.51 0.26
C THR A 245 -47.44 36.00 -0.33
N VAL A 246 -46.42 35.87 0.52
CA VAL A 246 -45.10 35.38 0.13
C VAL A 246 -44.99 33.91 0.53
N SER A 247 -44.53 33.08 -0.40
CA SER A 247 -44.25 31.66 -0.13
C SER A 247 -42.79 31.47 0.23
N HIS A 248 -42.54 30.81 1.36
CA HIS A 248 -41.22 30.52 1.90
C HIS A 248 -40.93 29.02 1.82
N SER A 249 -39.65 28.69 1.70
CA SER A 249 -39.15 27.32 1.72
C SER A 249 -37.84 27.27 2.51
N GLU A 250 -37.71 26.31 3.41
CA GLU A 250 -36.48 26.10 4.17
C GLU A 250 -36.15 24.60 4.24
N THR A 251 -34.87 24.26 4.15
CA THR A 251 -34.39 22.89 4.36
C THR A 251 -33.74 22.77 5.73
N LEU A 252 -34.43 22.11 6.65
CA LEU A 252 -33.91 21.81 7.98
C LEU A 252 -32.95 20.64 7.89
N THR A 253 -31.83 20.73 8.61
CA THR A 253 -30.81 19.68 8.66
C THR A 253 -30.61 19.20 10.10
N ALA A 254 -30.49 17.89 10.27
CA ALA A 254 -30.24 17.25 11.56
C ALA A 254 -29.20 16.13 11.41
N SER A 255 -28.53 15.78 12.50
CA SER A 255 -27.49 14.76 12.47
C SER A 255 -27.54 13.81 13.66
N VAL A 256 -27.16 12.56 13.41
CA VAL A 256 -27.01 11.48 14.41
C VAL A 256 -25.60 10.94 14.32
N THR A 257 -24.90 10.82 15.45
CA THR A 257 -23.60 10.15 15.52
C THR A 257 -23.80 8.75 16.09
N ALA A 258 -23.37 7.72 15.35
CA ALA A 258 -23.52 6.31 15.73
C ALA A 258 -22.18 5.55 15.62
N PRO A 259 -22.01 4.41 16.33
CA PRO A 259 -20.80 3.58 16.22
C PRO A 259 -20.54 3.10 14.79
N TYR A 260 -19.28 3.08 14.37
CA TYR A 260 -18.86 2.65 13.04
C TYR A 260 -17.55 1.85 13.13
N PRO A 261 -17.49 0.61 12.61
CA PRO A 261 -16.28 -0.20 12.68
C PRO A 261 -15.23 0.32 11.69
N GLU A 262 -14.06 0.68 12.20
CA GLU A 262 -12.89 1.07 11.44
C GLU A 262 -11.86 -0.05 11.44
N TYR A 263 -11.08 -0.14 10.35
CA TYR A 263 -10.11 -1.21 10.15
C TYR A 263 -8.71 -0.66 9.86
N PRO A 264 -8.10 0.12 10.77
CA PRO A 264 -6.76 0.62 10.56
C PRO A 264 -5.76 -0.53 10.39
N GLU A 265 -4.97 -0.44 9.33
CA GLU A 265 -3.80 -1.29 9.11
C GLU A 265 -2.54 -0.58 9.59
N LYS A 266 -1.64 -1.33 10.21
CA LYS A 266 -0.35 -0.79 10.66
C LYS A 266 0.77 -1.77 10.35
N THR A 267 1.78 -1.28 9.65
CA THR A 267 3.04 -1.99 9.38
C THR A 267 4.04 -1.72 10.49
N ARG A 268 4.70 -2.77 10.96
CA ARG A 268 5.70 -2.71 12.04
C ARG A 268 6.87 -3.62 11.73
N LEU A 269 8.03 -3.21 12.20
CA LEU A 269 9.21 -4.05 12.34
C LEU A 269 9.38 -4.37 13.83
N ILE A 270 9.34 -5.66 14.16
CA ILE A 270 9.59 -6.18 15.51
C ILE A 270 10.98 -6.80 15.52
N TYR A 271 11.78 -6.51 16.54
CA TYR A 271 13.15 -6.99 16.66
C TYR A 271 13.47 -7.41 18.09
N GLY A 272 13.89 -8.66 18.26
CA GLY A 272 14.32 -9.21 19.55
C GLY A 272 15.82 -9.04 19.75
N ASN A 273 16.25 -8.44 20.85
CA ASN A 273 17.67 -8.36 21.22
C ASN A 273 17.83 -8.35 22.74
N THR A 274 18.83 -9.08 23.26
CA THR A 274 19.06 -9.22 24.71
C THR A 274 19.80 -8.03 25.33
N ALA A 275 20.23 -7.04 24.54
CA ALA A 275 20.86 -5.83 25.05
C ALA A 275 19.86 -4.90 25.73
N ALA A 276 20.26 -4.35 26.88
CA ALA A 276 19.43 -3.52 27.74
C ALA A 276 18.06 -4.16 28.05
N PRO A 277 18.05 -5.29 28.78
CA PRO A 277 16.87 -6.13 28.95
C PRO A 277 15.76 -5.52 29.82
N ASP A 278 16.07 -4.55 30.68
CA ASP A 278 15.11 -3.93 31.60
C ASP A 278 14.64 -2.55 31.09
N LEU A 279 15.21 -2.08 29.99
CA LEU A 279 14.92 -0.77 29.44
C LEU A 279 13.57 -0.77 28.72
N ILE A 280 12.73 0.17 29.12
CA ILE A 280 11.45 0.49 28.50
C ILE A 280 11.49 1.98 28.13
N PHE A 281 11.17 2.32 26.88
CA PHE A 281 10.92 3.69 26.44
C PHE A 281 10.00 3.69 25.23
N TYR A 282 9.33 4.82 25.00
CA TYR A 282 8.60 5.03 23.76
C TYR A 282 8.97 6.38 23.17
N ARG A 283 9.41 6.35 21.92
CA ARG A 283 9.61 7.49 21.06
C ARG A 283 8.45 7.60 20.10
N LYS A 284 7.88 8.79 20.05
CA LYS A 284 7.04 9.24 18.94
C LYS A 284 7.83 10.22 18.07
N GLN A 285 7.73 10.09 16.76
CA GLN A 285 8.31 11.08 15.85
C GLN A 285 7.88 12.51 16.21
N SER A 286 8.83 13.45 16.20
CA SER A 286 8.60 14.82 16.70
C SER A 286 8.79 15.88 15.61
N GLY A 287 9.55 15.55 14.57
CA GLY A 287 9.97 16.47 13.52
C GLY A 287 10.85 17.60 14.05
N LEU A 288 11.53 17.43 15.19
CA LEU A 288 12.36 18.45 15.83
C LEU A 288 13.86 18.34 15.50
N ALA A 289 14.30 17.28 14.83
CA ALA A 289 15.68 17.14 14.38
C ALA A 289 16.07 18.29 13.42
N GLY A 290 17.21 18.95 13.67
CA GLY A 290 17.68 20.10 12.85
C GLY A 290 16.85 21.38 13.01
N LYS A 291 16.04 21.50 14.07
CA LYS A 291 15.15 22.65 14.32
C LYS A 291 15.49 23.42 15.59
N GLU A 292 16.76 23.52 15.95
CA GLU A 292 17.25 24.12 17.20
C GLU A 292 16.83 25.59 17.36
N GLY A 293 16.67 26.30 16.24
CA GLY A 293 16.21 27.69 16.22
C GLY A 293 14.73 27.88 16.54
N THR A 294 13.90 26.83 16.44
CA THR A 294 12.45 26.94 16.55
C THR A 294 11.96 27.09 17.99
N ILE A 295 10.81 27.75 18.15
CA ILE A 295 10.17 27.95 19.44
C ILE A 295 9.82 26.58 20.07
N SER A 296 9.20 25.67 19.30
CA SER A 296 8.82 24.32 19.75
C SER A 296 10.01 23.54 20.31
N TYR A 297 11.16 23.58 19.63
CA TYR A 297 12.40 22.96 20.12
C TYR A 297 12.82 23.54 21.48
N LYS A 298 12.88 24.87 21.62
CA LYS A 298 13.28 25.54 22.87
C LYS A 298 12.34 25.21 24.03
N TRP A 299 11.03 25.17 23.79
CA TRP A 299 10.05 24.75 24.80
C TRP A 299 10.23 23.29 25.20
N LYS A 300 10.42 22.39 24.23
CA LYS A 300 10.64 20.97 24.52
C LYS A 300 11.92 20.77 25.32
N ARG A 301 13.02 21.41 24.93
CA ARG A 301 14.28 21.44 25.68
C ARG A 301 14.09 21.90 27.11
N HIS A 302 13.41 23.03 27.32
CA HIS A 302 13.16 23.55 28.67
C HIS A 302 12.31 22.57 29.52
N SER A 303 11.30 21.94 28.91
CA SER A 303 10.46 20.93 29.56
C SER A 303 11.28 19.72 30.02
N LEU A 304 12.18 19.20 29.17
CA LEU A 304 13.07 18.09 29.51
C LEU A 304 14.05 18.44 30.64
N ILE A 305 14.63 19.65 30.62
CA ILE A 305 15.49 20.13 31.72
C ILE A 305 14.71 20.20 33.04
N LYS A 306 13.46 20.67 33.00
CA LYS A 306 12.60 20.71 34.19
C LYS A 306 12.28 19.30 34.70
N GLN A 307 12.03 18.35 33.79
CA GLN A 307 11.77 16.95 34.14
C GLN A 307 13.01 16.29 34.78
N ALA A 308 14.20 16.48 34.21
CA ALA A 308 15.45 15.93 34.74
C ALA A 308 15.83 16.47 36.12
N ARG A 309 15.37 17.68 36.48
CA ARG A 309 15.58 18.26 37.83
C ARG A 309 14.61 17.71 38.88
N ASN A 310 13.52 17.08 38.45
CA ASN A 310 12.50 16.57 39.36
C ASN A 310 12.84 15.13 39.79
N LEU A 311 13.63 15.00 40.86
CA LEU A 311 14.10 13.72 41.42
C LEU A 311 13.00 12.88 42.10
N SER A 312 11.77 13.38 42.17
CA SER A 312 10.74 12.81 43.06
C SER A 312 10.00 11.59 42.49
N ASN A 313 10.17 11.22 41.22
CA ASN A 313 9.37 10.12 40.66
C ASN A 313 9.89 9.39 39.41
N GLN A 314 11.10 9.69 38.89
CA GLN A 314 11.60 9.02 37.68
C GLN A 314 13.13 8.91 37.67
N ASP A 315 13.64 7.76 37.25
CA ASP A 315 15.04 7.54 36.87
C ASP A 315 15.39 8.25 35.54
N PHE A 316 14.81 9.42 35.24
CA PHE A 316 15.12 10.19 34.04
C PHE A 316 16.20 11.23 34.32
N ALA A 317 17.29 11.15 33.56
CA ALA A 317 18.41 12.08 33.60
C ALA A 317 18.84 12.32 32.16
N MET A 318 18.89 13.59 31.78
CA MET A 318 19.22 14.03 30.44
C MET A 318 20.68 13.70 30.12
N MET A 319 20.93 13.09 28.95
CA MET A 319 22.28 12.88 28.44
C MET A 319 22.96 14.21 28.06
N SER A 320 24.28 14.18 27.90
CA SER A 320 25.08 15.38 27.53
C SER A 320 24.72 15.96 26.17
N ASN A 321 24.27 15.12 25.22
CA ASN A 321 23.80 15.56 23.93
C ASN A 321 22.33 16.00 24.01
N GLU A 322 22.13 17.29 24.28
CA GLU A 322 20.78 17.83 24.43
C GLU A 322 20.00 17.82 23.11
N GLU A 323 20.67 17.92 21.96
CA GLU A 323 20.03 17.92 20.65
C GLU A 323 19.34 16.59 20.38
N PHE A 324 20.06 15.49 20.64
CA PHE A 324 19.52 14.15 20.56
C PHE A 324 18.35 13.93 21.52
N GLU A 325 18.46 14.37 22.78
CA GLU A 325 17.39 14.23 23.77
C GLU A 325 16.10 14.95 23.34
N VAL A 326 16.21 16.13 22.70
CA VAL A 326 15.05 16.87 22.22
C VAL A 326 14.45 16.24 20.95
N ALA A 327 15.29 15.84 20.00
CA ALA A 327 14.85 15.31 18.70
C ALA A 327 14.33 13.85 18.79
N PHE A 328 15.01 13.01 19.57
CA PHE A 328 14.65 11.60 19.74
C PHE A 328 13.62 11.41 20.86
N ASN A 329 13.64 12.26 21.89
CA ASN A 329 12.64 12.37 22.96
C ASN A 329 12.11 11.04 23.52
N THR A 330 12.88 10.46 24.44
CA THR A 330 12.55 9.25 25.20
C THR A 330 12.42 9.54 26.70
N SER A 331 11.80 10.69 27.03
CA SER A 331 11.75 11.16 28.42
C SER A 331 10.83 10.35 29.34
N ASN A 332 10.14 9.35 28.79
CA ASN A 332 9.36 8.35 29.54
C ASN A 332 10.15 7.08 29.86
N ARG A 333 11.47 7.04 29.59
CA ARG A 333 12.31 5.88 29.85
C ARG A 333 12.42 5.54 31.33
N ASN A 334 12.55 4.25 31.64
CA ASN A 334 12.63 3.75 33.02
C ASN A 334 14.05 3.49 33.55
N ASN A 335 15.08 3.41 32.69
CA ASN A 335 16.45 3.05 33.10
C ASN A 335 17.51 3.82 32.28
N ASN A 336 18.07 4.91 32.82
CA ASN A 336 19.10 5.69 32.11
C ASN A 336 20.40 4.92 31.89
N GLN A 337 20.78 4.03 32.79
CA GLN A 337 22.07 3.32 32.68
C GLN A 337 22.04 2.45 31.42
N GLN A 338 20.99 1.63 31.28
CA GLN A 338 20.80 0.82 30.08
C GLN A 338 20.52 1.66 28.83
N TYR A 339 19.83 2.79 28.96
CA TYR A 339 19.65 3.72 27.85
C TYR A 339 20.98 4.26 27.32
N ALA A 340 21.88 4.69 28.21
CA ALA A 340 23.20 5.20 27.84
C ALA A 340 24.12 4.11 27.24
N LEU A 341 23.91 2.84 27.60
CA LEU A 341 24.62 1.71 26.97
C LEU A 341 24.21 1.51 25.50
N LEU A 342 22.92 1.67 25.17
CA LEU A 342 22.45 1.56 23.80
C LEU A 342 22.80 2.81 22.97
N PHE A 343 22.46 3.98 23.50
CA PHE A 343 22.62 5.26 22.81
C PHE A 343 23.97 5.90 23.17
N THR A 344 25.06 5.23 22.80
CA THR A 344 26.42 5.78 22.89
C THR A 344 26.57 7.05 22.04
N PRO A 345 27.60 7.90 22.23
CA PRO A 345 27.79 9.09 21.40
C PRO A 345 27.75 8.81 19.89
N LEU A 346 28.34 7.69 19.45
CA LEU A 346 28.30 7.23 18.07
C LEU A 346 26.86 6.89 17.61
N ALA A 347 26.10 6.18 18.44
CA ALA A 347 24.71 5.83 18.14
C ALA A 347 23.82 7.07 18.04
N GLN A 348 24.05 8.06 18.91
CA GLN A 348 23.31 9.32 18.88
C GLN A 348 23.61 10.12 17.63
N GLU A 349 24.89 10.25 17.25
CA GLU A 349 25.28 10.94 16.01
C GLU A 349 24.68 10.27 14.78
N SER A 350 24.81 8.94 14.68
CA SER A 350 24.23 8.16 13.57
C SER A 350 22.71 8.29 13.51
N MET A 351 22.02 8.21 14.65
CA MET A 351 20.57 8.43 14.71
C MET A 351 20.20 9.85 14.31
N MET A 352 20.96 10.87 14.73
CA MET A 352 20.70 12.26 14.33
C MET A 352 20.89 12.47 12.82
N ASN A 353 21.89 11.84 12.21
CA ASN A 353 22.07 11.87 10.75
C ASN A 353 20.83 11.28 10.05
N LEU A 354 20.34 10.14 10.53
CA LEU A 354 19.13 9.51 10.00
C LEU A 354 17.88 10.40 10.13
N LEU A 355 17.68 11.04 11.30
CA LEU A 355 16.51 11.88 11.55
C LEU A 355 16.50 13.18 10.73
N LYS A 356 17.68 13.70 10.37
CA LYS A 356 17.84 14.95 9.60
C LYS A 356 17.77 14.74 8.09
N ASP A 357 18.06 13.55 7.60
CA ASP A 357 18.11 13.28 6.16
C ASP A 357 16.75 12.92 5.56
N HIS A 358 16.18 13.87 4.83
CA HIS A 358 14.93 13.70 4.08
C HIS A 358 15.16 13.39 2.58
N GLU A 359 16.40 13.43 2.10
CA GLU A 359 16.71 13.23 0.69
C GLU A 359 16.89 11.75 0.35
N VAL A 360 17.78 11.06 1.07
CA VAL A 360 18.06 9.64 0.83
C VAL A 360 17.29 8.76 1.80
N GLY A 361 17.28 9.09 3.08
CA GLY A 361 16.42 8.53 4.12
C GLY A 361 15.02 9.12 4.08
N TYR A 362 14.24 8.84 5.12
CA TYR A 362 12.89 9.39 5.30
C TYR A 362 12.82 10.44 6.42
N GLY A 363 13.95 10.75 7.06
CA GLY A 363 14.07 11.65 8.21
C GLY A 363 13.40 11.12 9.47
N ASP A 364 12.83 12.03 10.26
CA ASP A 364 12.04 11.69 11.45
C ASP A 364 10.64 11.12 11.09
N ASP A 365 10.65 9.86 10.63
CA ASP A 365 9.53 9.18 9.97
C ASP A 365 8.93 8.00 10.74
N PHE A 366 9.52 7.65 11.89
CA PHE A 366 9.19 6.41 12.60
C PHE A 366 8.93 6.62 14.09
N ASP A 367 8.01 5.83 14.65
CA ASP A 367 7.94 5.63 16.10
C ASP A 367 8.87 4.48 16.51
N PHE A 368 9.42 4.55 17.72
CA PHE A 368 10.30 3.51 18.27
C PHE A 368 9.86 3.20 19.71
N ASP A 369 9.24 2.05 19.88
CA ASP A 369 8.95 1.45 21.19
C ASP A 369 10.02 0.42 21.55
N LYS A 370 10.61 0.53 22.73
CA LYS A 370 11.38 -0.56 23.32
C LYS A 370 10.67 -0.99 24.59
N ASN A 371 10.30 -2.26 24.64
CA ASN A 371 9.74 -2.90 25.82
C ASN A 371 10.63 -4.09 26.18
N LEU A 372 11.50 -3.89 27.17
CA LEU A 372 12.47 -4.90 27.59
C LEU A 372 13.35 -5.31 26.39
N MET A 373 13.39 -6.60 26.05
CA MET A 373 14.19 -7.13 24.94
C MET A 373 13.53 -6.98 23.55
N ILE A 374 12.29 -6.51 23.48
CA ILE A 374 11.57 -6.30 22.22
C ILE A 374 11.66 -4.84 21.79
N ASN A 375 12.02 -4.63 20.53
CA ASN A 375 12.02 -3.32 19.86
C ASN A 375 10.98 -3.35 18.76
N THR A 376 10.12 -2.34 18.72
CA THR A 376 9.11 -2.18 17.67
C THR A 376 9.30 -0.82 16.99
N ILE A 377 9.60 -0.86 15.70
CA ILE A 377 9.65 0.32 14.83
C ILE A 377 8.33 0.39 14.04
N VAL A 378 7.70 1.56 14.04
CA VAL A 378 6.52 1.85 13.22
C VAL A 378 6.89 2.95 12.21
N PRO A 379 7.41 2.58 11.03
CA PRO A 379 7.85 3.54 10.02
C PRO A 379 6.67 4.03 9.17
N ASN A 380 6.54 5.33 8.95
CA ASN A 380 5.45 5.89 8.13
C ASN A 380 5.57 5.52 6.67
N HIS A 381 6.79 5.54 6.10
CA HIS A 381 7.01 5.19 4.70
C HIS A 381 6.58 3.76 4.32
N MET A 382 6.44 2.86 5.29
CA MET A 382 5.98 1.48 5.04
C MET A 382 4.46 1.32 5.13
N GLN A 383 3.70 2.35 5.55
CA GLN A 383 2.26 2.20 5.75
C GLN A 383 1.51 2.07 4.41
N GLU A 384 1.94 2.80 3.39
CA GLU A 384 1.33 2.79 2.04
C GLU A 384 1.98 1.77 1.09
N LEU A 385 3.14 1.23 1.45
CA LEU A 385 3.90 0.31 0.60
C LEU A 385 3.17 -1.04 0.44
N ASN A 386 3.15 -1.62 -0.77
CA ASN A 386 2.61 -2.97 -0.96
C ASN A 386 3.64 -4.03 -0.56
N LEU A 387 3.42 -4.74 0.56
CA LEU A 387 4.38 -5.70 1.09
C LEU A 387 4.30 -7.09 0.47
N ASP A 388 3.33 -7.38 -0.41
CA ASP A 388 3.20 -8.74 -0.95
C ASP A 388 4.36 -9.12 -1.89
N PHE A 389 4.96 -8.14 -2.58
CA PHE A 389 6.00 -8.33 -3.59
C PHE A 389 5.57 -9.25 -4.75
N ASN A 390 4.31 -9.16 -5.16
CA ASN A 390 3.76 -9.99 -6.24
C ASN A 390 4.63 -9.89 -7.53
N PRO A 391 5.21 -11.00 -8.03
CA PRO A 391 6.06 -11.04 -9.20
C PRO A 391 5.42 -10.55 -10.51
N GLU A 392 4.08 -10.51 -10.56
CA GLU A 392 3.34 -9.91 -11.68
C GLU A 392 3.78 -8.47 -11.96
N GLN A 393 4.22 -7.73 -10.94
CA GLN A 393 4.69 -6.34 -11.09
C GLN A 393 5.96 -6.20 -11.96
N TYR A 394 6.72 -7.28 -12.16
CA TYR A 394 7.93 -7.28 -12.99
C TYR A 394 7.64 -7.60 -14.46
N ARG A 395 6.41 -8.02 -14.80
CA ARG A 395 6.10 -8.47 -16.15
C ARG A 395 5.98 -7.30 -17.11
N HIS A 396 6.70 -7.39 -18.23
CA HIS A 396 6.65 -6.40 -19.28
C HIS A 396 6.95 -7.06 -20.65
N PHE A 397 6.45 -6.46 -21.74
CA PHE A 397 6.66 -6.97 -23.12
C PHE A 397 7.90 -6.40 -23.81
N ASP A 398 8.40 -5.26 -23.32
CA ASP A 398 9.63 -4.59 -23.77
C ASP A 398 10.75 -4.88 -22.78
N TYR A 399 11.84 -5.47 -23.27
CA TYR A 399 13.01 -5.88 -22.48
C TYR A 399 13.69 -4.72 -21.76
N ASP A 400 13.90 -3.58 -22.42
CA ASP A 400 14.64 -2.46 -21.85
C ASP A 400 13.80 -1.81 -20.74
N LYS A 401 12.49 -1.73 -20.92
CA LYS A 401 11.55 -1.31 -19.87
C LYS A 401 11.49 -2.31 -18.73
N ALA A 402 11.40 -3.62 -19.02
CA ALA A 402 11.40 -4.67 -18.01
C ALA A 402 12.64 -4.57 -17.10
N LYS A 403 13.82 -4.37 -17.70
CA LYS A 403 15.08 -4.20 -16.96
C LYS A 403 15.06 -2.98 -16.03
N ASN A 404 14.61 -1.84 -16.55
CA ASN A 404 14.55 -0.60 -15.78
C ASN A 404 13.51 -0.68 -14.65
N ASP A 405 12.33 -1.22 -14.94
CA ASP A 405 11.25 -1.38 -13.97
C ASP A 405 11.64 -2.39 -12.89
N PHE A 406 12.29 -3.51 -13.26
CA PHE A 406 12.81 -4.49 -12.32
C PHE A 406 13.76 -3.84 -11.31
N TYR A 407 14.73 -3.04 -11.77
CA TYR A 407 15.62 -2.32 -10.85
C TYR A 407 14.86 -1.27 -10.02
N ALA A 408 14.04 -0.43 -10.65
CA ALA A 408 13.34 0.66 -9.98
C ALA A 408 12.42 0.18 -8.85
N ILE A 409 11.61 -0.86 -9.12
CA ILE A 409 10.72 -1.48 -8.16
C ILE A 409 11.52 -2.06 -6.98
N ASN A 410 12.54 -2.88 -7.28
CA ASN A 410 13.34 -3.52 -6.25
C ASN A 410 14.16 -2.51 -5.42
N ALA A 411 14.68 -1.45 -6.04
CA ALA A 411 15.40 -0.40 -5.34
C ALA A 411 14.49 0.41 -4.40
N GLN A 412 13.23 0.66 -4.80
CA GLN A 412 12.24 1.29 -3.92
C GLN A 412 11.97 0.43 -2.67
N TYR A 413 11.74 -0.87 -2.87
CA TYR A 413 11.52 -1.79 -1.75
C TYR A 413 12.75 -1.96 -0.87
N PHE A 414 13.93 -2.10 -1.49
CA PHE A 414 15.19 -2.19 -0.75
C PHE A 414 15.40 -0.96 0.13
N ARG A 415 15.22 0.24 -0.43
CA ARG A 415 15.30 1.50 0.32
C ARG A 415 14.35 1.51 1.51
N ALA A 416 13.07 1.18 1.29
CA ALA A 416 12.05 1.20 2.33
C ALA A 416 12.33 0.18 3.45
N ILE A 417 12.64 -1.07 3.11
CA ILE A 417 12.94 -2.11 4.11
C ILE A 417 14.23 -1.77 4.85
N TYR A 418 15.28 -1.33 4.17
CA TYR A 418 16.55 -0.97 4.80
C TYR A 418 16.37 0.19 5.80
N PHE A 419 15.66 1.26 5.42
CA PHE A 419 15.44 2.38 6.34
C PHE A 419 14.44 2.08 7.47
N SER A 420 13.64 1.01 7.35
CA SER A 420 12.91 0.46 8.49
C SER A 420 13.84 -0.21 9.51
N LEU A 421 14.93 -0.85 9.05
CA LEU A 421 15.96 -1.47 9.90
C LEU A 421 16.96 -0.44 10.44
N ALA A 422 17.20 0.66 9.73
CA ALA A 422 18.24 1.64 10.04
C ALA A 422 18.23 2.16 11.49
N PRO A 423 17.08 2.47 12.13
CA PRO A 423 17.07 2.88 13.54
C PRO A 423 17.69 1.84 14.50
N LEU A 424 17.55 0.55 14.19
CA LEU A 424 18.15 -0.55 14.95
C LEU A 424 19.65 -0.66 14.65
N LEU A 425 20.03 -0.47 13.38
CA LEU A 425 21.43 -0.49 12.95
C LEU A 425 22.22 0.70 13.51
N CYS A 426 21.60 1.85 13.79
CA CYS A 426 22.26 2.96 14.48
C CYS A 426 22.75 2.60 15.89
N ILE A 427 22.29 1.50 16.50
CA ILE A 427 22.66 1.07 17.86
C ILE A 427 23.76 0.00 17.77
N PRO A 428 25.03 0.32 18.08
CA PRO A 428 26.15 -0.63 17.90
C PRO A 428 25.98 -1.90 18.71
N MET A 429 25.41 -1.80 19.92
CA MET A 429 25.22 -2.95 20.80
C MET A 429 24.29 -4.01 20.17
N TYR A 430 23.30 -3.60 19.37
CA TYR A 430 22.42 -4.55 18.66
C TYR A 430 23.15 -5.32 17.57
N GLN A 431 24.20 -4.76 16.98
CA GLN A 431 25.03 -5.42 15.98
C GLN A 431 26.13 -6.30 16.58
N GLN A 432 26.50 -6.08 17.85
CA GLN A 432 27.57 -6.80 18.53
C GLN A 432 27.06 -7.95 19.38
N VAL A 433 25.89 -7.78 20.01
CA VAL A 433 25.26 -8.80 20.86
C VAL A 433 24.62 -9.85 19.97
N ARG A 434 25.17 -11.06 20.00
CA ARG A 434 24.52 -12.26 19.47
C ARG A 434 23.80 -12.99 20.60
N PRO A 435 22.65 -13.63 20.33
CA PRO A 435 22.02 -14.49 21.31
C PRO A 435 23.00 -15.61 21.69
N LEU A 436 23.10 -15.89 23.01
CA LEU A 436 23.92 -16.99 23.54
C LEU A 436 23.40 -18.38 23.16
N TYR A 437 22.16 -18.45 22.65
CA TYR A 437 21.45 -19.68 22.34
C TYR A 437 21.14 -19.76 20.84
N ASP A 438 22.04 -20.41 20.09
CA ASP A 438 21.67 -21.13 18.86
C ASP A 438 20.87 -22.43 19.19
N ILE A 439 20.48 -22.67 20.46
CA ILE A 439 20.09 -24.00 20.94
C ILE A 439 18.58 -24.19 21.14
N TYR A 440 17.76 -23.14 21.25
CA TYR A 440 16.32 -23.34 21.41
C TYR A 440 15.60 -23.46 20.07
N GLY A 441 14.95 -24.62 19.87
CA GLY A 441 14.11 -24.89 18.71
C GLY A 441 14.73 -25.77 17.62
N HIS A 442 15.97 -26.24 17.76
CA HIS A 442 16.51 -27.28 16.86
C HIS A 442 15.66 -28.57 16.87
N ASP A 443 15.01 -28.87 18.00
CA ASP A 443 14.06 -29.98 18.13
C ASP A 443 12.64 -29.65 17.63
N MET A 444 12.34 -28.36 17.41
CA MET A 444 11.06 -27.96 16.83
C MET A 444 11.12 -28.07 15.31
N LEU A 445 10.13 -28.77 14.76
CA LEU A 445 9.95 -28.83 13.32
C LEU A 445 9.69 -27.43 12.77
N ARG A 446 10.45 -27.05 11.73
CA ARG A 446 10.29 -25.79 10.99
C ARG A 446 8.93 -25.78 10.29
N ARG A 447 7.95 -25.14 10.92
CA ARG A 447 6.55 -25.07 10.47
C ARG A 447 6.11 -23.63 10.39
N SER A 448 5.13 -23.33 9.55
CA SER A 448 4.56 -21.99 9.43
C SER A 448 3.77 -21.64 10.69
N SER A 449 3.96 -20.41 11.18
CA SER A 449 3.26 -19.91 12.36
C SER A 449 1.82 -19.48 12.02
N PHE A 450 0.98 -19.30 13.04
CA PHE A 450 -0.39 -18.79 12.83
C PHE A 450 -0.41 -17.39 12.19
N TRP A 451 0.66 -16.60 12.33
CA TRP A 451 0.80 -15.31 11.65
C TRP A 451 0.85 -15.49 10.13
N GLU A 452 1.60 -16.50 9.69
CA GLU A 452 1.69 -16.85 8.27
C GLU A 452 0.37 -17.44 7.77
N HIS A 453 -0.34 -18.21 8.60
CA HIS A 453 -1.68 -18.73 8.27
C HIS A 453 -2.70 -17.62 8.08
N GLU A 454 -2.73 -16.64 9.00
CA GLU A 454 -3.59 -15.45 8.87
C GLU A 454 -3.18 -14.62 7.64
N ALA A 455 -1.88 -14.41 7.39
CA ALA A 455 -1.41 -13.69 6.21
C ALA A 455 -1.82 -14.38 4.90
N LEU A 456 -1.73 -15.71 4.85
CA LEU A 456 -2.18 -16.53 3.73
C LEU A 456 -3.70 -16.41 3.50
N ALA A 457 -4.49 -16.45 4.57
CA ALA A 457 -5.94 -16.27 4.46
C ALA A 457 -6.32 -14.86 3.94
N ASN A 458 -5.63 -13.82 4.41
CA ASN A 458 -5.85 -12.46 3.89
C ASN A 458 -5.40 -12.31 2.43
N PHE A 459 -4.36 -13.03 2.01
CA PHE A 459 -3.92 -13.06 0.62
C PHE A 459 -4.97 -13.68 -0.32
N TRP A 460 -5.55 -14.82 0.06
CA TRP A 460 -6.65 -15.44 -0.69
C TRP A 460 -7.89 -14.54 -0.80
N GLY A 461 -8.07 -13.66 0.19
CA GLY A 461 -9.13 -12.66 0.20
C GLY A 461 -10.31 -13.08 1.06
N GLU A 462 -10.85 -12.11 1.79
CA GLU A 462 -11.94 -12.34 2.75
C GLU A 462 -13.24 -12.84 2.11
N GLU A 463 -13.45 -12.62 0.80
CA GLU A 463 -14.63 -13.08 0.06
C GLU A 463 -14.86 -14.59 0.15
N HIS A 464 -13.79 -15.38 0.27
CA HIS A 464 -13.89 -16.83 0.40
C HIS A 464 -14.38 -17.30 1.77
N PHE A 465 -14.31 -16.44 2.79
CA PHE A 465 -14.52 -16.81 4.18
C PHE A 465 -15.63 -16.01 4.86
N LYS A 466 -15.96 -14.82 4.36
CA LYS A 466 -16.91 -13.90 4.99
C LYS A 466 -18.33 -14.43 4.97
N HIS A 467 -19.11 -14.04 5.98
CA HIS A 467 -20.55 -14.33 6.00
C HIS A 467 -21.26 -13.63 4.83
N ALA A 468 -22.26 -14.25 4.21
CA ALA A 468 -22.96 -13.70 3.03
C ALA A 468 -23.58 -12.31 3.25
N ASN A 469 -23.94 -11.99 4.50
CA ASN A 469 -24.52 -10.70 4.90
C ASN A 469 -23.46 -9.67 5.37
N CYS A 470 -22.17 -10.03 5.39
CA CYS A 470 -21.11 -9.13 5.83
C CYS A 470 -20.85 -8.05 4.78
N VAL A 471 -20.84 -6.78 5.22
CA VAL A 471 -20.62 -5.61 4.34
C VAL A 471 -19.35 -4.83 4.69
N THR A 472 -18.68 -5.23 5.77
CA THR A 472 -17.43 -4.60 6.24
C THR A 472 -16.25 -5.55 6.02
N PRO A 473 -15.01 -5.02 6.00
CA PRO A 473 -13.81 -5.86 6.06
C PRO A 473 -13.85 -6.82 7.24
N CYS A 474 -13.20 -7.97 7.09
CA CYS A 474 -13.16 -8.99 8.14
C CYS A 474 -11.82 -8.99 8.89
N ILE A 475 -11.88 -9.36 10.18
CA ILE A 475 -10.73 -9.85 10.95
C ILE A 475 -10.69 -11.36 10.75
N LEU A 476 -9.67 -11.86 10.05
CA LEU A 476 -9.51 -13.28 9.78
C LEU A 476 -8.65 -13.92 10.87
N LYS A 477 -9.14 -15.01 11.45
CA LYS A 477 -8.44 -15.83 12.42
C LYS A 477 -8.34 -17.27 11.94
N THR A 478 -7.21 -17.92 12.21
CA THR A 478 -6.95 -19.28 11.74
C THR A 478 -6.79 -20.26 12.90
N GLU A 479 -7.34 -21.45 12.72
CA GLU A 479 -7.13 -22.61 13.58
C GLU A 479 -6.58 -23.74 12.72
N GLU A 480 -5.40 -24.25 13.07
CA GLU A 480 -4.73 -25.30 12.31
C GLU A 480 -5.19 -26.69 12.76
N LYS A 481 -5.52 -27.56 11.80
CA LYS A 481 -5.68 -29.00 11.98
C LYS A 481 -4.74 -29.73 11.02
N ARG A 482 -3.72 -30.41 11.56
CA ARG A 482 -2.74 -31.14 10.74
C ARG A 482 -3.25 -32.51 10.31
N SER A 483 -2.95 -32.84 9.06
CA SER A 483 -3.15 -34.18 8.49
C SER A 483 -1.84 -34.97 8.45
N ASN A 484 -0.72 -34.29 8.16
CA ASN A 484 0.61 -34.91 8.13
C ASN A 484 1.70 -33.91 8.58
N LYS A 485 3.00 -34.28 8.47
CA LYS A 485 4.13 -33.46 8.89
C LYS A 485 4.14 -32.06 8.24
N ASP A 486 3.92 -31.99 6.93
CA ASP A 486 4.00 -30.77 6.13
C ASP A 486 2.64 -30.32 5.56
N GLU A 487 1.57 -31.10 5.78
CA GLU A 487 0.22 -30.81 5.28
C GLU A 487 -0.73 -30.45 6.41
N ALA A 488 -1.46 -29.36 6.22
CA ALA A 488 -2.41 -28.86 7.19
C ALA A 488 -3.69 -28.34 6.53
N THR A 489 -4.78 -28.43 7.29
CA THR A 489 -6.07 -27.82 6.96
C THR A 489 -6.32 -26.70 7.96
N LEU A 490 -6.41 -25.47 7.47
CA LEU A 490 -6.70 -24.28 8.28
C LEU A 490 -8.20 -24.02 8.25
N THR A 491 -8.82 -23.93 9.43
CA THR A 491 -10.16 -23.36 9.56
C THR A 491 -10.02 -21.86 9.71
N VAL A 492 -10.59 -21.09 8.78
CA VAL A 492 -10.57 -19.62 8.80
C VAL A 492 -11.90 -19.12 9.32
N ARG A 493 -11.88 -18.33 10.39
CA ARG A 493 -13.04 -17.60 10.91
C ARG A 493 -12.93 -16.13 10.53
N ALA A 494 -13.93 -15.63 9.81
CA ALA A 494 -14.00 -14.25 9.35
C ALA A 494 -14.99 -13.47 10.22
N TYR A 495 -14.50 -12.58 11.07
CA TYR A 495 -15.32 -11.73 11.92
C TYR A 495 -15.54 -10.37 11.26
N GLY A 496 -16.79 -10.01 10.99
CA GLY A 496 -17.15 -8.73 10.41
C GLY A 496 -18.54 -8.28 10.85
N TYR A 497 -19.11 -7.32 10.15
CA TYR A 497 -20.42 -6.74 10.47
C TYR A 497 -21.35 -6.72 9.26
N ARG A 498 -22.63 -7.01 9.52
CA ARG A 498 -23.75 -6.69 8.63
C ARG A 498 -24.37 -5.35 9.02
N VAL A 499 -25.03 -4.69 8.08
CA VAL A 499 -25.69 -3.41 8.32
C VAL A 499 -27.20 -3.58 8.42
N GLU A 500 -27.81 -2.94 9.42
CA GLU A 500 -29.25 -2.69 9.50
C GLU A 500 -29.50 -1.18 9.50
N GLN A 501 -30.30 -0.69 8.54
CA GLN A 501 -30.65 0.73 8.49
C GLN A 501 -31.66 1.07 9.59
N ARG A 502 -31.35 2.11 10.36
CA ARG A 502 -32.18 2.69 11.40
C ARG A 502 -32.63 4.09 11.00
N LEU A 503 -33.77 4.52 11.53
CA LEU A 503 -34.33 5.85 11.31
C LEU A 503 -34.54 6.53 12.66
N THR A 504 -33.88 7.67 12.86
CA THR A 504 -34.06 8.51 14.03
C THR A 504 -34.67 9.84 13.61
N HIS A 505 -35.65 10.31 14.37
CA HIS A 505 -36.30 11.59 14.15
C HIS A 505 -35.73 12.63 15.12
N ILE A 506 -35.27 13.77 14.60
CA ILE A 506 -34.70 14.87 15.40
C ILE A 506 -35.52 16.13 15.17
N ASP A 507 -36.00 16.71 16.26
CA ASP A 507 -36.80 17.93 16.18
C ASP A 507 -35.91 19.16 15.95
N LYS A 508 -36.27 19.95 14.92
CA LYS A 508 -35.62 21.20 14.54
C LYS A 508 -36.67 22.30 14.41
N MET A 509 -36.35 23.49 14.91
CA MET A 509 -37.21 24.65 14.73
C MET A 509 -37.13 25.14 13.29
N GLY A 510 -38.28 25.29 12.64
CA GLY A 510 -38.38 25.90 11.31
C GLY A 510 -38.56 27.41 11.39
N GLY A 511 -38.24 28.09 10.29
CA GLY A 511 -38.51 29.51 10.06
C GLY A 511 -40.00 29.85 10.05
N ASP A 512 -40.87 28.84 10.01
CA ASP A 512 -42.32 28.94 10.23
C ASP A 512 -42.71 29.02 11.73
N GLY A 513 -41.72 28.95 12.64
CA GLY A 513 -41.91 28.99 14.09
C GLY A 513 -42.43 27.69 14.71
N ARG A 514 -42.41 26.57 13.96
CA ARG A 514 -42.85 25.25 14.44
C ARG A 514 -41.69 24.29 14.58
N LEU A 515 -41.81 23.33 15.49
CA LEU A 515 -40.89 22.19 15.53
C LEU A 515 -41.25 21.20 14.44
N HIS A 516 -40.24 20.82 13.66
CA HIS A 516 -40.33 19.81 12.62
C HIS A 516 -39.42 18.66 12.94
N SER A 517 -39.98 17.46 12.91
CA SER A 517 -39.20 16.24 13.06
C SER A 517 -38.50 15.89 11.75
N VAL A 518 -37.17 15.98 11.74
CA VAL A 518 -36.28 15.71 10.61
C VAL A 518 -35.84 14.24 10.66
N PRO A 519 -36.11 13.42 9.62
CA PRO A 519 -35.68 12.04 9.57
C PRO A 519 -34.18 11.93 9.26
N VAL A 520 -33.44 11.18 10.07
CA VAL A 520 -32.02 10.85 9.86
C VAL A 520 -31.87 9.34 9.78
N TYR A 521 -31.56 8.83 8.60
CA TYR A 521 -31.22 7.41 8.40
C TYR A 521 -29.75 7.17 8.77
N TRP A 522 -29.48 6.11 9.53
CA TRP A 522 -28.13 5.71 9.92
C TRP A 522 -27.99 4.19 9.93
N ASP A 523 -26.76 3.70 9.86
CA ASP A 523 -26.47 2.27 9.75
C ASP A 523 -26.04 1.71 11.12
N GLU A 524 -26.73 0.69 11.60
CA GLU A 524 -26.29 -0.10 12.76
C GLU A 524 -25.48 -1.30 12.30
N TYR A 525 -24.28 -1.46 12.87
CA TYR A 525 -23.37 -2.55 12.54
C TYR A 525 -23.53 -3.69 13.54
N LEU A 526 -24.00 -4.85 13.08
CA LEU A 526 -24.22 -6.04 13.90
C LEU A 526 -23.20 -7.12 13.53
N PRO A 527 -22.54 -7.76 14.53
CA PRO A 527 -21.47 -8.71 14.27
C PRO A 527 -22.00 -9.96 13.57
N VAL A 528 -21.23 -10.46 12.62
CA VAL A 528 -21.45 -11.73 11.91
C VAL A 528 -20.13 -12.48 11.80
N THR A 529 -20.21 -13.80 11.72
CA THR A 529 -19.03 -14.65 11.57
C THR A 529 -19.23 -15.57 10.38
N GLY A 530 -18.29 -15.53 9.44
CA GLY A 530 -18.16 -16.50 8.36
C GLY A 530 -17.09 -17.54 8.68
N THR A 531 -17.14 -18.66 7.99
CA THR A 531 -16.16 -19.74 8.14
C THR A 531 -15.82 -20.32 6.79
N GLY A 532 -14.55 -20.60 6.55
CA GLY A 532 -14.10 -21.39 5.42
C GLY A 532 -12.83 -22.16 5.74
N THR A 533 -12.25 -22.80 4.73
CA THR A 533 -11.12 -23.71 4.90
C THR A 533 -10.01 -23.37 3.93
N ILE A 534 -8.75 -23.54 4.34
CA ILE A 534 -7.59 -23.52 3.44
C ILE A 534 -6.86 -24.84 3.60
N TYR A 535 -6.55 -25.48 2.48
CA TYR A 535 -5.63 -26.61 2.44
C TYR A 535 -4.25 -26.07 2.12
N MET A 536 -3.24 -26.45 2.89
CA MET A 536 -1.87 -25.99 2.67
C MET A 536 -0.84 -27.12 2.83
N LYS A 537 0.28 -26.95 2.12
CA LYS A 537 1.48 -27.77 2.22
C LYS A 537 2.72 -26.90 2.32
N GLU A 538 3.52 -27.13 3.34
CA GLU A 538 4.80 -26.45 3.58
C GLU A 538 5.91 -27.14 2.76
N ASP A 539 6.61 -26.37 1.92
CA ASP A 539 7.76 -26.85 1.15
C ASP A 539 9.05 -26.59 1.92
N ASN A 540 9.36 -27.53 2.81
CA ASN A 540 10.55 -27.51 3.65
C ASN A 540 11.78 -28.14 2.98
N GLU A 541 11.70 -28.56 1.72
CA GLU A 541 12.85 -29.13 1.03
C GLU A 541 13.96 -28.08 0.90
N LYS A 542 15.18 -28.46 1.24
CA LYS A 542 16.33 -27.54 1.13
C LYS A 542 16.58 -27.29 -0.34
N GLU A 543 16.24 -26.10 -0.80
CA GLU A 543 16.69 -25.64 -2.10
C GLU A 543 18.22 -25.70 -2.18
N ALA A 544 18.72 -26.27 -3.28
CA ALA A 544 20.15 -26.19 -3.54
C ALA A 544 20.54 -24.71 -3.72
N PRO A 545 21.59 -24.21 -3.05
CA PRO A 545 22.03 -22.81 -3.17
C PRO A 545 22.37 -22.39 -4.61
N THR A 546 22.67 -23.37 -5.46
CA THR A 546 23.04 -23.21 -6.87
C THR A 546 21.91 -23.58 -7.84
N ALA A 547 20.69 -23.85 -7.34
CA ALA A 547 19.55 -24.18 -8.20
C ALA A 547 19.20 -22.97 -9.08
N SER A 548 19.07 -23.21 -10.38
CA SER A 548 18.64 -22.19 -11.33
C SER A 548 17.17 -21.82 -11.10
N GLN A 549 16.71 -20.69 -11.65
CA GLN A 549 15.34 -20.22 -11.45
C GLN A 549 14.30 -21.16 -12.07
N THR A 550 14.61 -21.74 -13.21
CA THR A 550 13.81 -22.75 -13.91
C THR A 550 13.71 -24.03 -13.09
N GLN A 551 14.79 -24.45 -12.42
CA GLN A 551 14.75 -25.61 -11.53
C GLN A 551 13.83 -25.35 -10.33
N ARG A 552 13.91 -24.16 -9.73
CA ARG A 552 13.02 -23.74 -8.64
C ARG A 552 11.56 -23.74 -9.07
N LEU A 553 11.24 -23.15 -10.22
CA LEU A 553 9.86 -23.12 -10.73
C LEU A 553 9.36 -24.51 -11.14
N SER A 554 10.22 -25.36 -11.68
CA SER A 554 9.86 -26.76 -11.99
C SER A 554 9.52 -27.52 -10.70
N HIS A 555 10.29 -27.30 -9.64
CA HIS A 555 9.99 -27.84 -8.30
C HIS A 555 8.66 -27.30 -7.76
N ILE A 556 8.42 -25.99 -7.84
CA ILE A 556 7.15 -25.37 -7.44
C ILE A 556 5.97 -25.99 -8.19
N HIS A 557 6.07 -26.13 -9.52
CA HIS A 557 5.04 -26.77 -10.34
C HIS A 557 4.82 -28.23 -9.93
N GLN A 558 5.89 -28.97 -9.63
CA GLN A 558 5.79 -30.33 -9.14
C GLN A 558 5.07 -30.41 -7.79
N VAL A 559 5.41 -29.53 -6.84
CA VAL A 559 4.76 -29.45 -5.52
C VAL A 559 3.27 -29.18 -5.69
N LEU A 560 2.89 -28.18 -6.49
CA LEU A 560 1.49 -27.85 -6.75
C LEU A 560 0.72 -29.01 -7.40
N HIS A 561 1.30 -29.63 -8.43
CA HIS A 561 0.67 -30.73 -9.14
C HIS A 561 0.48 -31.96 -8.25
N GLN A 562 1.49 -32.34 -7.47
CA GLN A 562 1.43 -33.51 -6.59
C GLN A 562 0.48 -33.31 -5.40
N SER A 563 0.34 -32.08 -4.91
CA SER A 563 -0.52 -31.76 -3.76
C SER A 563 -1.93 -31.34 -4.16
N HIS A 564 -2.22 -31.18 -5.46
CA HIS A 564 -3.49 -30.64 -5.98
C HIS A 564 -3.84 -29.27 -5.36
N LEU A 565 -2.84 -28.40 -5.25
CA LEU A 565 -2.93 -27.03 -4.73
C LEU A 565 -2.75 -26.01 -5.87
N ASP A 566 -3.28 -24.80 -5.68
CA ASP A 566 -3.48 -23.83 -6.77
C ASP A 566 -2.46 -22.68 -6.74
N LEU A 567 -1.93 -22.34 -5.56
CA LEU A 567 -1.03 -21.21 -5.34
C LEU A 567 0.21 -21.66 -4.58
N TYR A 568 1.40 -21.20 -5.00
CA TYR A 568 2.63 -21.32 -4.22
C TYR A 568 3.15 -19.94 -3.86
N ARG A 569 3.28 -19.65 -2.56
CA ARG A 569 3.77 -18.37 -2.04
C ARG A 569 4.72 -18.66 -0.89
N ARG A 570 5.96 -18.16 -0.97
CA ARG A 570 6.93 -18.22 0.13
C ARG A 570 7.08 -19.61 0.73
N HIS A 571 7.31 -20.61 -0.13
CA HIS A 571 7.44 -22.00 0.30
C HIS A 571 6.19 -22.61 0.96
N ILE A 572 5.01 -22.04 0.70
CA ILE A 572 3.73 -22.62 1.11
C ILE A 572 2.85 -22.74 -0.13
N ALA A 573 2.49 -23.99 -0.46
CA ALA A 573 1.46 -24.29 -1.44
C ALA A 573 0.09 -24.26 -0.76
N SER A 574 -0.95 -23.74 -1.41
CA SER A 574 -2.30 -23.68 -0.83
C SER A 574 -3.44 -23.66 -1.85
N ARG A 575 -4.66 -23.92 -1.35
CA ARG A 575 -5.95 -23.84 -2.05
C ARG A 575 -7.06 -23.53 -1.04
N VAL A 576 -8.09 -22.82 -1.47
CA VAL A 576 -9.32 -22.54 -0.70
C VAL A 576 -10.47 -23.45 -1.13
#